data_AF-A0A6A6USH4-F1
#
_entry.id   AF-A0A6A6USH4-F1
#
_cell.length_a   1.000
_cell.length_b   1.000
_cell.length_c   1.000
_cell.angle_alpha   90.00
_cell.angle_beta   90.00
_cell.angle_gamma   90.00
#
_symmetry.space_group_name_H-M   'P 1'
#
loop_
_entity.id
_entity.type
_entity.pdbx_description
1 polymer ?
#
loop_
_entity_poly.entity_id
_entity_poly.type
_entity_poly.pdbx_seq_one_letter_code
_entity_poly.pdbx_strand_id
1 'polypeptide(L)'
;MLKAFQNMKPQDPAYVPKLKELWASLSEHIKEEEEHDLPALEAAIQSMAGESESMAKSFGRTKAFVPSRSHPSAGEHPPFETVMGLLTAPIDHVADLFRKFPNKTISPNPSTK
;
A
#
# COMPACT_ATOMS: atom_id res chain seq x y z
N MET A 1 2.66 -13.33 6.83
CA MET A 1 1.97 -14.38 6.02
C MET A 1 2.07 -14.15 4.51
N LEU A 2 1.91 -12.92 4.02
CA LEU A 2 1.89 -12.62 2.57
C LEU A 2 3.18 -13.02 1.83
N LYS A 3 4.37 -12.74 2.39
CA LYS A 3 5.66 -13.15 1.82
C LYS A 3 5.75 -14.65 1.56
N ALA A 4 5.26 -15.45 2.51
CA ALA A 4 5.29 -16.89 2.38
C ALA A 4 4.40 -17.35 1.22
N PHE A 5 3.17 -16.82 1.14
CA PHE A 5 2.23 -17.11 0.06
C PHE A 5 2.75 -16.69 -1.32
N GLN A 6 3.36 -15.51 -1.44
CA GLN A 6 3.89 -15.00 -2.72
C GLN A 6 4.95 -15.91 -3.36
N ASN A 7 5.64 -16.74 -2.56
CA ASN A 7 6.64 -17.69 -3.05
C ASN A 7 6.08 -19.11 -3.28
N MET A 8 4.79 -19.35 -3.03
CA MET A 8 4.15 -20.66 -3.22
C MET A 8 3.75 -20.90 -4.67
N LYS A 9 3.87 -22.15 -5.11
CA LYS A 9 3.33 -22.58 -6.40
C LYS A 9 1.84 -22.93 -6.26
N PRO A 10 1.00 -22.68 -7.28
CA PRO A 10 -0.41 -23.03 -7.23
C PRO A 10 -0.68 -24.53 -7.05
N GLN A 11 0.28 -25.41 -7.38
CA GLN A 11 0.18 -26.86 -7.22
C GLN A 11 0.49 -27.31 -5.78
N ASP A 12 0.97 -26.42 -4.92
CA ASP A 12 1.25 -26.74 -3.52
C ASP A 12 -0.09 -27.02 -2.78
N PRO A 13 -0.25 -28.17 -2.12
CA PRO A 13 -1.45 -28.47 -1.32
C PRO A 13 -1.76 -27.39 -0.26
N ALA A 14 -0.74 -26.67 0.23
CA ALA A 14 -0.89 -25.60 1.21
C ALA A 14 -1.32 -24.25 0.60
N TYR A 15 -1.36 -24.11 -0.73
CA TYR A 15 -1.66 -22.85 -1.41
C TYR A 15 -3.04 -22.29 -1.05
N VAL A 16 -4.10 -23.09 -1.24
CA VAL A 16 -5.48 -22.67 -0.96
C VAL A 16 -5.72 -22.42 0.54
N PRO A 17 -5.27 -23.29 1.46
CA PRO A 17 -5.33 -22.99 2.89
C PRO A 17 -4.68 -21.65 3.26
N LYS A 18 -3.47 -21.38 2.75
CA LYS A 18 -2.75 -20.13 3.05
C LYS A 18 -3.44 -18.91 2.46
N LEU A 19 -4.04 -19.03 1.28
CA LEU A 19 -4.85 -17.97 0.67
C LEU A 19 -6.07 -17.63 1.54
N LYS A 20 -6.79 -18.64 2.06
CA LYS A 20 -7.95 -18.42 2.92
C LYS A 20 -7.57 -17.74 4.23
N GLU A 21 -6.44 -18.12 4.82
CA GLU A 21 -5.90 -17.52 6.03
C GLU A 21 -5.57 -16.02 5.81
N LEU A 22 -4.94 -15.69 4.68
CA LEU A 22 -4.69 -14.30 4.29
C LEU A 22 -5.98 -13.53 4.05
N TRP A 23 -6.94 -14.15 3.36
CA TRP A 23 -8.21 -13.52 3.06
C TRP A 23 -9.01 -13.21 4.33
N ALA A 24 -8.99 -14.11 5.33
CA ALA A 24 -9.69 -13.90 6.59
C ALA A 24 -9.22 -12.61 7.28
N SER A 25 -7.91 -12.46 7.49
CA SER A 25 -7.33 -11.24 8.09
C SER A 25 -7.58 -9.99 7.24
N LEU A 26 -7.41 -10.09 5.91
CA LEU A 26 -7.67 -8.95 5.03
C LEU A 26 -9.14 -8.51 5.07
N SER A 27 -10.08 -9.46 5.07
CA SER A 27 -11.51 -9.15 5.07
C SER A 27 -11.99 -8.51 6.38
N GLU A 28 -11.36 -8.87 7.50
CA GLU A 28 -11.60 -8.24 8.79
C GLU A 28 -11.13 -6.79 8.80
N HIS A 29 -9.89 -6.53 8.36
CA HIS A 29 -9.38 -5.15 8.25
C HIS A 29 -10.18 -4.28 7.28
N ILE A 30 -10.60 -4.79 6.12
CA ILE A 30 -11.46 -4.03 5.20
C ILE A 30 -12.76 -3.61 5.92
N LYS A 31 -13.36 -4.54 6.67
CA LYS A 31 -14.59 -4.25 7.41
C LYS A 31 -14.37 -3.18 8.47
N GLU A 32 -13.29 -3.29 9.26
CA GLU A 32 -12.92 -2.29 10.27
C GLU A 32 -12.69 -0.91 9.64
N GLU A 33 -11.95 -0.85 8.53
CA GLU A 33 -11.69 0.40 7.80
C GLU A 33 -12.98 1.03 7.28
N GLU A 34 -13.87 0.24 6.67
CA GLU A 34 -15.14 0.72 6.11
C GLU A 34 -16.15 1.15 7.18
N GLU A 35 -16.22 0.45 8.31
CA GLU A 35 -17.20 0.71 9.37
C GLU A 35 -16.75 1.76 10.38
N HIS A 36 -15.44 1.96 10.57
CA HIS A 36 -14.89 2.79 11.64
C HIS A 36 -13.92 3.86 11.15
N ASP A 37 -12.82 3.46 10.50
CA ASP A 37 -11.72 4.39 10.23
C ASP A 37 -12.06 5.41 9.14
N LEU A 38 -12.63 4.96 8.01
CA LEU A 38 -13.02 5.85 6.91
C LEU A 38 -14.13 6.83 7.33
N PRO A 39 -15.21 6.42 8.04
CA PRO A 39 -16.18 7.36 8.59
C PRO A 39 -15.57 8.38 9.55
N ALA A 40 -14.68 7.95 10.45
CA ALA A 40 -14.02 8.85 11.41
C ALA A 40 -13.10 9.87 10.70
N LEU A 41 -12.35 9.41 9.69
CA LEU A 41 -11.51 10.25 8.85
C LEU A 41 -12.34 11.28 8.09
N GLU A 42 -13.44 10.86 7.46
CA GLU A 42 -14.34 11.74 6.73
C GLU A 42 -14.93 12.82 7.65
N ALA A 43 -15.40 12.45 8.84
CA ALA A 43 -15.91 13.41 9.83
C ALA A 43 -14.83 14.42 10.27
N ALA A 44 -13.60 13.96 10.49
CA ALA A 44 -12.48 14.83 10.82
C ALA A 44 -12.14 15.80 9.68
N ILE A 45 -12.10 15.32 8.43
CA ILE A 45 -11.84 16.16 7.25
C ILE A 45 -12.95 17.20 7.06
N GLN A 46 -14.21 16.83 7.25
CA GLN A 46 -15.35 17.76 7.17
C GLN A 46 -15.27 18.87 8.22
N SER A 47 -14.72 18.58 9.41
CA SER A 47 -14.50 19.59 10.45
C SER A 47 -13.40 20.61 10.08
N MET A 48 -12.52 20.26 9.13
CA MET A 48 -11.39 21.07 8.64
C MET A 48 -11.73 21.77 7.31
N ALA A 49 -12.79 22.57 7.30
CA ALA A 49 -13.34 23.20 6.09
C ALA A 49 -12.26 23.89 5.22
N GLY A 50 -12.06 23.36 4.00
CA GLY A 50 -11.11 23.90 3.00
C GLY A 50 -9.71 23.27 2.99
N GLU A 51 -9.34 22.43 3.96
CA GLU A 51 -8.00 21.83 4.03
C GLU A 51 -7.86 20.50 3.27
N SER A 52 -8.99 19.85 2.93
CA SER A 52 -9.03 18.55 2.25
C SER A 52 -8.25 18.52 0.93
N GLU A 53 -8.38 19.56 0.10
CA GLU A 53 -7.67 19.64 -1.19
C GLU A 53 -6.15 19.72 -1.00
N SER A 54 -5.70 20.47 0.01
CA SER A 54 -4.28 20.60 0.36
C SER A 54 -3.72 19.27 0.88
N MET A 55 -4.48 18.59 1.74
CA MET A 55 -4.13 17.27 2.26
C MET A 55 -4.05 16.23 1.14
N ALA A 56 -5.00 16.21 0.20
CA ALA A 56 -4.96 15.32 -0.96
C ALA A 56 -3.73 15.57 -1.84
N LYS A 57 -3.36 16.84 -2.09
CA LYS A 57 -2.13 17.21 -2.81
C LYS A 57 -0.88 16.74 -2.07
N SER A 58 -0.82 16.92 -0.75
CA SER A 58 0.29 16.46 0.08
C SER A 58 0.41 14.93 0.09
N PHE A 59 -0.72 14.23 0.21
CA PHE A 59 -0.79 12.77 0.13
C PHE A 59 -0.33 12.26 -1.23
N GLY A 60 -0.78 12.86 -2.33
CA GLY A 60 -0.35 12.48 -3.68
C GLY A 60 1.16 12.66 -3.91
N ARG A 61 1.75 13.74 -3.39
CA ARG A 61 3.20 13.95 -3.41
C ARG A 61 3.92 12.88 -2.60
N THR A 62 3.41 12.57 -1.42
CA THR A 62 3.95 11.57 -0.50
C THR A 62 3.86 10.14 -1.08
N LYS A 63 2.75 9.82 -1.75
CA LYS A 63 2.52 8.54 -2.42
C LYS A 63 3.55 8.23 -3.51
N ALA A 64 4.16 9.25 -4.12
CA ALA A 64 5.23 9.05 -5.10
C ALA A 64 6.54 8.54 -4.46
N PHE A 65 6.70 8.67 -3.15
CA PHE A 65 7.92 8.30 -2.42
C PHE A 65 7.76 7.07 -1.53
N VAL A 66 6.54 6.60 -1.30
CA VAL A 66 6.34 5.31 -0.61
C VAL A 66 6.68 4.15 -1.56
N PRO A 67 7.22 3.01 -1.05
CA PRO A 67 7.49 1.83 -1.85
C PRO A 67 6.24 1.37 -2.62
N SER A 68 6.41 0.98 -3.88
CA SER A 68 5.33 0.47 -4.73
C SER A 68 4.83 -0.91 -4.28
N ARG A 69 5.65 -1.63 -3.50
CA ARG A 69 5.34 -2.97 -3.00
C ARG A 69 5.45 -3.01 -1.48
N SER A 70 4.40 -3.51 -0.84
CA SER A 70 4.43 -3.89 0.58
C SER A 70 5.42 -5.02 0.77
N HIS A 71 6.65 -4.69 1.13
CA HIS A 71 7.67 -5.69 1.41
C HIS A 71 7.50 -6.16 2.87
N PRO A 72 7.70 -7.45 3.19
CA PRO A 72 7.67 -7.99 4.56
C PRO A 72 8.63 -7.33 5.56
N SER A 73 9.60 -6.54 5.08
CA SER A 73 10.48 -5.70 5.90
C SER A 73 9.86 -4.38 6.34
N ALA A 74 8.65 -4.05 5.87
CA ALA A 74 7.91 -2.85 6.28
C ALA A 74 7.21 -3.03 7.64
N GLY A 75 7.16 -4.24 8.21
CA GLY A 75 6.65 -4.50 9.57
C GLY A 75 5.24 -3.92 9.83
N GLU A 76 4.83 -3.90 11.10
CA GLU A 76 3.71 -3.05 11.57
C GLU A 76 4.16 -1.61 11.84
N HIS A 77 5.48 -1.39 11.83
CA HIS A 77 6.12 -0.09 11.93
C HIS A 77 6.96 0.14 10.67
N PRO A 78 6.38 0.73 9.60
CA PRO A 78 7.15 1.04 8.42
C PRO A 78 8.32 1.94 8.83
N PRO A 79 9.54 1.73 8.28
CA PRO A 79 10.71 2.58 8.57
C PRO A 79 10.54 4.05 8.11
N PHE A 80 9.34 4.40 7.66
CA PHE A 80 8.93 5.68 7.11
C PHE A 80 7.86 6.38 7.96
N GLU A 81 7.64 5.96 9.21
CA GLU A 81 6.76 6.66 10.17
C GLU A 81 7.18 8.12 10.44
N THR A 82 8.41 8.52 10.06
CA THR A 82 8.93 9.88 10.22
C THR A 82 9.13 10.56 8.86
N VAL A 83 8.94 11.88 8.77
CA VAL A 83 9.15 12.70 7.54
C VAL A 83 10.50 12.43 6.85
N MET A 84 11.53 12.11 7.64
CA MET A 84 12.85 11.72 7.12
C MET A 84 12.87 10.36 6.43
N GLY A 85 12.12 9.38 6.92
CA GLY A 85 11.99 8.09 6.26
C GLY A 85 11.34 8.22 4.89
N LEU A 86 10.30 9.05 4.77
CA LEU A 86 9.62 9.35 3.50
C LEU A 86 10.56 9.91 2.42
N LEU A 87 11.59 10.66 2.82
CA LEU A 87 12.60 11.24 1.90
C LEU A 87 13.68 10.22 1.48
N THR A 88 13.79 9.08 2.15
CA THR A 88 14.92 8.13 2.00
C THR A 88 14.58 6.85 1.23
N ALA A 89 13.41 6.75 0.59
CA ALA A 89 12.99 5.54 -0.11
C ALA A 89 13.10 5.59 -1.66
N PRO A 90 14.30 5.66 -2.29
CA PRO A 90 14.44 5.49 -3.73
C PRO A 90 15.01 4.11 -4.10
N ILE A 91 14.62 3.02 -3.43
CA ILE A 91 15.15 1.67 -3.76
C ILE A 91 14.14 0.86 -4.60
N ASP A 92 12.84 0.93 -4.30
CA ASP A 92 11.82 0.08 -4.96
C ASP A 92 11.36 0.64 -6.32
N HIS A 93 11.29 1.97 -6.45
CA HIS A 93 10.87 2.65 -7.68
C HIS A 93 11.85 2.49 -8.85
N VAL A 94 13.16 2.43 -8.56
CA VAL A 94 14.19 2.24 -9.59
C VAL A 94 14.07 0.85 -10.21
N ALA A 95 13.81 -0.18 -9.40
CA ALA A 95 13.66 -1.55 -9.88
C ALA A 95 12.38 -1.75 -10.73
N ASP A 96 11.26 -1.11 -10.37
CA ASP A 96 10.02 -1.19 -11.15
C ASP A 96 10.09 -0.40 -12.47
N LEU A 97 10.86 0.70 -12.54
CA LEU A 97 11.18 1.42 -13.78
C LEU A 97 11.87 0.53 -14.85
N PHE A 98 12.64 -0.47 -14.42
CA PHE A 98 13.31 -1.42 -15.31
C PHE A 98 12.54 -2.72 -15.56
N ARG A 99 11.36 -2.91 -14.94
CA ARG A 99 10.59 -4.15 -15.03
C ARG A 99 9.43 -4.02 -16.03
N LYS A 100 9.41 -4.88 -17.06
CA LYS A 100 8.34 -4.91 -18.08
C LYS A 100 7.19 -5.82 -17.64
N PHE A 101 5.95 -5.35 -17.77
CA PHE A 101 4.72 -6.15 -17.66
C PHE A 101 3.66 -5.66 -18.67
N PRO A 102 2.94 -6.56 -19.38
CA PRO A 102 3.48 -7.36 -20.48
C PRO A 102 3.97 -6.51 -21.68
N ASN A 103 3.61 -5.24 -21.82
CA ASN A 103 4.04 -4.36 -22.94
C ASN A 103 3.83 -2.86 -22.67
N LYS A 104 3.78 -2.39 -21.41
CA LYS A 104 3.70 -0.94 -21.11
C LYS A 104 4.70 -0.54 -20.03
N THR A 105 5.27 0.65 -20.19
CA THR A 105 6.06 1.34 -19.17
C THR A 105 5.16 1.52 -17.93
N ILE A 106 5.59 0.98 -16.80
CA ILE A 106 4.91 1.19 -15.52
C ILE A 106 5.22 2.64 -15.13
N SER A 107 4.20 3.51 -15.15
CA SER A 107 4.32 4.87 -14.65
C SER A 107 4.76 4.81 -13.17
N PRO A 108 5.76 5.58 -12.75
CA PRO A 108 6.20 5.63 -11.34
C PRO A 108 5.09 6.16 -10.42
N ASN A 109 4.07 6.81 -10.98
CA ASN A 109 2.86 7.17 -10.27
C ASN A 109 1.71 6.25 -10.72
N PRO A 110 1.21 5.36 -9.83
CA PRO A 110 0.09 4.46 -10.16
C PRO A 110 -1.25 5.18 -10.33
N SER A 111 -1.33 6.48 -9.98
CA SER A 111 -2.54 7.31 -10.14
C SER A 111 -2.58 8.08 -11.47
N THR A 112 -1.50 8.04 -12.27
CA THR A 112 -1.48 8.59 -13.63
C THR A 112 -1.36 7.44 -14.63
N LYS A 113 -2.49 6.98 -15.15
CA LYS A 113 -2.58 6.24 -16.40
C LYS A 113 -3.05 7.17 -17.51
#